data_AF-B7KLN3-F1
#
_entry.id   AF-B7KLN3-F1
#
_cell.length_a   1.000
_cell.length_b   1.000
_cell.length_c   1.000
_cell.angle_alpha   90.00
_cell.angle_beta   90.00
_cell.angle_gamma   90.00
#
_symmetry.space_group_name_H-M   'P 1'
#
loop_
_entity.id
_entity.type
_entity.pdbx_description
1 polymer ?
#
loop_
_entity_poly.entity_id
_entity_poly.type
_entity_poly.pdbx_seq_one_letter_code
_entity_poly.pdbx_strand_id
1 'polypeptide(L)' 'MKLRFKRTICDYFSDIKDPRLERRKRHKLIDIITITICAIISGVQQGNRI' A
#
# COMPACT_ATOMS: atom_id res chain seq x y z
N MET A 1 11.33 -22.44 16.42
CA MET A 1 10.38 -21.42 16.90
C MET A 1 9.57 -20.91 15.70
N LYS A 2 8.29 -21.28 15.57
CA LYS A 2 7.44 -20.88 14.42
C LYS A 2 6.98 -19.44 14.65
N LEU A 3 7.57 -18.47 13.95
CA LEU A 3 7.05 -17.10 13.91
C LEU A 3 5.66 -17.12 13.25
N ARG A 4 4.60 -17.06 14.06
CA ARG A 4 3.23 -16.91 13.57
C ARG A 4 2.96 -15.42 13.34
N PHE A 5 3.56 -14.88 12.29
CA PHE A 5 3.16 -13.57 11.76
C PHE A 5 1.80 -13.73 11.09
N LYS A 6 0.74 -13.53 11.86
CA LYS A 6 -0.65 -13.72 11.43
C LYS A 6 -1.28 -12.49 10.77
N ARG A 7 -0.56 -11.38 10.65
CA ARG A 7 -1.10 -10.15 10.05
C ARG A 7 -0.44 -9.90 8.71
N THR A 8 -1.27 -9.86 7.66
CA THR A 8 -0.86 -9.41 6.34
C THR A 8 -0.78 -7.88 6.31
N ILE A 9 -0.17 -7.33 5.25
CA ILE A 9 -0.19 -5.88 4.98
C ILE A 9 -1.64 -5.39 4.88
N CYS A 10 -2.52 -6.17 4.23
CA CYS A 10 -3.95 -5.87 4.13
C CYS A 10 -4.64 -5.79 5.49
N ASP A 11 -4.35 -6.72 6.40
CA ASP A 11 -4.92 -6.69 7.76
C ASP A 11 -4.48 -5.43 8.51
N TYR A 12 -3.21 -5.04 8.36
CA TYR A 12 -2.66 -3.87 9.05
C TYR A 12 -3.30 -2.56 8.59
N PHE A 13 -3.58 -2.43 7.29
CA PHE A 13 -4.18 -1.23 6.69
C PHE A 13 -5.71 -1.30 6.57
N SER A 14 -6.35 -2.34 7.10
CA SER A 14 -7.81 -2.55 7.00
C SER A 14 -8.63 -1.48 7.73
N ASP A 15 -8.12 -0.93 8.83
CA ASP A 15 -8.77 0.11 9.63
C ASP A 15 -8.62 1.53 9.02
N ILE A 16 -7.81 1.67 7.96
CA ILE A 16 -7.56 2.98 7.37
C ILE A 16 -8.77 3.43 6.55
N LYS A 17 -9.40 4.52 7.00
CA LYS A 17 -10.47 5.17 6.23
C LYS A 17 -9.87 5.84 5.01
N ASP A 18 -10.40 5.50 3.83
CA ASP A 18 -9.91 6.06 2.58
C ASP A 18 -10.22 7.57 2.48
N PRO A 19 -9.19 8.45 2.57
CA PRO A 19 -9.38 9.90 2.62
C PRO A 19 -9.69 10.49 1.24
N ARG A 20 -9.62 9.66 0.17
CA ARG A 20 -9.86 10.11 -1.19
C ARG A 20 -11.35 10.36 -1.38
N LEU A 21 -11.66 11.36 -2.19
CA LEU A 21 -13.03 11.66 -2.59
C LEU A 21 -13.61 10.50 -3.43
N GLU A 22 -14.84 10.05 -3.17
CA GLU A 22 -15.46 8.89 -3.85
C GLU A 22 -15.34 8.94 -5.38
N ARG A 23 -15.63 10.10 -6.00
CA ARG A 23 -15.50 10.30 -7.46
C ARG A 23 -14.08 10.18 -8.01
N ARG A 24 -13.06 10.05 -7.14
CA ARG A 24 -11.64 9.85 -7.48
C ARG A 24 -11.13 8.45 -7.12
N LYS A 25 -11.98 7.52 -6.68
CA LYS A 25 -11.60 6.15 -6.31
C LYS A 25 -11.67 5.19 -7.50
N ARG A 26 -10.69 5.26 -8.42
CA ARG A 26 -10.54 4.28 -9.51
C ARG A 26 -9.96 2.94 -9.06
N HIS A 27 -9.15 2.96 -8.00
CA HIS A 27 -8.48 1.79 -7.44
C HIS A 27 -8.71 1.72 -5.93
N LYS A 28 -8.76 0.50 -5.36
CA LYS A 28 -8.84 0.32 -3.91
C LYS A 28 -7.60 0.90 -3.25
N LEU A 29 -7.78 1.50 -2.08
CA LEU A 29 -6.67 2.14 -1.36
C LEU A 29 -5.58 1.11 -1.02
N ILE A 30 -5.99 -0.10 -0.63
CA ILE A 30 -5.06 -1.18 -0.30
C ILE A 30 -4.19 -1.62 -1.48
N ASP A 31 -4.75 -1.65 -2.68
CA ASP A 31 -4.00 -2.02 -3.89
C ASP A 31 -2.92 -0.98 -4.17
N ILE A 32 -3.25 0.31 -4.03
CA ILE A 32 -2.27 1.41 -4.19
C ILE A 32 -1.16 1.29 -3.15
N ILE A 33 -1.50 1.14 -1.87
CA ILE A 33 -0.52 1.00 -0.78
C ILE A 33 0.41 -0.18 -1.05
N THR A 34 -0.15 -1.31 -1.47
CA THR A 34 0.63 -2.52 -1.77
C THR A 34 1.58 -2.29 -2.94
N ILE A 35 1.12 -1.69 -4.04
CA ILE A 35 1.96 -1.36 -5.20
C ILE A 35 3.07 -0.38 -4.81
N THR A 36 2.77 0.63 -3.99
CA THR A 36 3.77 1.60 -3.51
C THR A 36 4.84 0.93 -2.66
N ILE A 37 4.47 0.04 -1.73
CA ILE A 37 5.43 -0.72 -0.93
C ILE A 37 6.31 -1.57 -1.86
N CYS A 38 5.71 -2.32 -2.80
CA CYS A 38 6.44 -3.11 -3.79
C CYS A 38 7.42 -2.25 -4.60
N ALA A 39 6.99 -1.07 -5.07
CA ALA A 39 7.86 -0.16 -5.81
C ALA A 39 9.06 0.30 -4.97
N ILE A 40 8.83 0.69 -3.71
CA ILE A 40 9.90 1.16 -2.81
C ILE A 40 10.89 0.03 -2.51
N ILE A 41 10.43 -1.17 -2.18
CA ILE A 41 11.33 -2.30 -1.86
C ILE A 41 12.10 -2.80 -3.09
N SER A 42 11.52 -2.70 -4.28
CA SER A 42 12.19 -3.03 -5.54
C SER A 42 13.20 -1.97 -5.99
N GLY A 43 13.41 -0.92 -5.19
CA GLY A 43 14.36 0.14 -5.52
C GLY A 43 13.90 1.03 -6.67
N VAL A 44 12.59 1.12 -6.92
CA VAL A 44 12.05 2.06 -7.90
C VAL A 44 12.31 3.46 -7.36
N GLN A 45 13.34 4.10 -7.90
CA GLN A 45 13.65 5.49 -7.64
C GLN A 45 12.54 6.35 -8.25
N GLN A 46 11.88 7.15 -7.41
CA GLN A 46 10.96 8.20 -7.86
C GLN A 46 11.70 9.03 -8.92
N GLY A 47 11.20 9.02 -10.16
CA GLY A 47 11.81 9.71 -11.29
C GLY A 47 11.62 11.22 -11.21
N ASN A 48 12.09 11.87 -10.15
CA ASN A 48 12.23 13.32 -10.08
C ASN A 48 13.67 13.70 -10.49
N ARG A 49 14.01 13.42 -11.75
CA ARG A 49 15.16 14.05 -12.39
C ARG A 49 14.68 15.42 -12.85
N ILE A 50 14.84 16.39 -11.95
CA ILE A 50 14.90 17.82 -12.29
C ILE A 50 16.08 18.09 -13.21
#